data_AF-A0A7X3UFQ7-F1
#
_entry.id   AF-A0A7X3UFQ7-F1
#
_cell.length_a   1.000
_cell.length_b   1.000
_cell.length_c   1.000
_cell.angle_alpha   90.00
_cell.angle_beta   90.00
_cell.angle_gamma   90.00
#
_symmetry.space_group_name_H-M   'P 1'
#
loop_
_entity.id
_entity.type
_entity.pdbx_description
1 polymer ?
#
loop_
_entity_poly.entity_id
_entity_poly.type
_entity_poly.pdbx_seq_one_letter_code
_entity_poly.pdbx_strand_id
1 'polypeptide(L)'
;MHRGQLFKIFVSLFSVSVAFGAAEAADIDFGFNGRYKTGTWAPLRITVQSQDQPAPFIGNMVIEVRSFSSDTPMERYTAELRLPTTEVYIYCPKNAVQLVVQLVPTTPSKDTALGNIQPSVIQEVPLPTPLSRKDNLVLVLAPSGDKLKRFVEKKQLVSGSDGAQVYVEYLKDSTLLPQDWIGYSAVDVLVIRKTVLTERRISKAQQTALLDWVQRGGTLILSGGNDFNILRGSFVEPFLPVELKSLKKTDRLTDT
;
A
#
# COMPACT_ATOMS: atom_id res chain seq x y z
N MET A 1 38.59 -23.95 15.16
CA MET A 1 37.12 -24.08 15.01
C MET A 1 36.57 -22.71 14.61
N HIS A 2 36.59 -22.41 13.30
CA HIS A 2 36.23 -21.10 12.75
C HIS A 2 34.72 -20.95 12.66
N ARG A 3 34.21 -19.86 13.22
CA ARG A 3 32.79 -19.49 13.21
C ARG A 3 32.59 -18.50 12.07
N GLY A 4 32.02 -18.98 10.96
CA GLY A 4 31.73 -18.18 9.77
C GLY A 4 30.74 -17.07 10.10
N GLN A 5 31.17 -15.83 9.92
CA GLN A 5 30.34 -14.65 10.03
C GLN A 5 29.63 -14.45 8.69
N LEU A 6 28.34 -14.79 8.63
CA LEU A 6 27.49 -14.53 7.46
C LEU A 6 27.35 -13.02 7.28
N PHE A 7 28.10 -12.48 6.33
CA PHE A 7 28.01 -11.10 5.89
C PHE A 7 26.67 -10.92 5.18
N LYS A 8 25.70 -10.26 5.83
CA LYS A 8 24.46 -9.85 5.19
C LYS A 8 24.80 -8.70 4.24
N ILE A 9 24.92 -9.02 2.95
CA ILE A 9 25.04 -8.03 1.89
C ILE A 9 23.73 -7.26 1.84
N PHE A 10 23.77 -6.01 2.28
CA PHE A 10 22.70 -5.05 2.10
C PHE A 10 22.84 -4.53 0.67
N VAL A 11 22.06 -5.08 -0.26
CA VAL A 11 21.99 -4.54 -1.63
C VAL A 11 21.21 -3.24 -1.53
N SER A 12 21.94 -2.13 -1.45
CA SER A 12 21.39 -0.81 -1.73
C SER A 12 21.02 -0.80 -3.20
N LEU A 13 19.71 -0.87 -3.49
CA LEU A 13 19.18 -0.57 -4.81
C LEU A 13 19.49 0.89 -5.09
N PHE A 14 20.59 1.14 -5.82
CA PHE A 14 20.78 2.41 -6.49
C PHE A 14 19.75 2.45 -7.61
N SER A 15 18.68 3.23 -7.44
CA SER A 15 17.90 3.71 -8.57
C SER A 15 18.87 4.48 -9.46
N VAL A 16 19.18 3.93 -10.63
CA VAL A 16 19.83 4.70 -11.69
C VAL A 16 18.74 5.62 -12.24
N SER A 17 18.67 6.84 -11.71
CA SER A 17 17.84 7.90 -12.27
C SER A 17 18.42 8.31 -13.60
N VAL A 18 17.88 7.78 -14.69
CA VAL A 18 18.17 8.31 -16.02
C VAL A 18 17.28 9.53 -16.21
N ALA A 19 17.84 10.72 -15.97
CA ALA A 19 17.14 11.99 -16.11
C ALA A 19 16.92 12.31 -17.60
N PHE A 20 15.69 12.15 -18.08
CA PHE A 20 15.26 12.68 -19.37
C PHE A 20 13.82 13.19 -19.28
N GLY A 21 13.63 14.41 -18.77
CA GLY A 21 12.34 15.08 -18.75
C GLY A 21 12.17 16.11 -17.62
N ALA A 22 11.17 16.98 -17.74
CA ALA A 22 10.82 18.02 -16.77
C ALA A 22 10.36 17.48 -15.39
N ALA A 23 10.16 16.17 -15.27
CA ALA A 23 9.68 15.53 -14.06
C ALA A 23 10.29 14.14 -13.89
N GLU A 24 10.59 13.75 -12.66
CA GLU A 24 11.16 12.44 -12.30
C GLU A 24 10.27 11.79 -11.23
N ALA A 25 10.08 10.47 -11.33
CA ALA A 25 9.49 9.69 -10.26
C ALA A 25 10.53 9.49 -9.14
N ALA A 26 10.37 10.26 -8.07
CA ALA A 26 11.32 10.34 -6.96
C ALA A 26 11.13 9.22 -5.94
N ASP A 27 9.90 8.73 -5.77
CA ASP A 27 9.58 7.63 -4.87
C ASP A 27 8.44 6.78 -5.44
N ILE A 28 8.60 5.46 -5.39
CA ILE A 28 7.60 4.49 -5.84
C ILE A 28 7.37 3.46 -4.73
N ASP A 29 6.18 3.47 -4.16
CA ASP A 29 5.72 2.49 -3.19
C ASP A 29 4.64 1.60 -3.79
N PHE A 30 4.80 0.29 -3.67
CA PHE A 30 3.89 -0.70 -4.23
C PHE A 30 3.40 -1.68 -3.17
N GLY A 31 2.09 -1.87 -3.14
CA GLY A 31 1.42 -2.66 -2.11
C GLY A 31 1.48 -1.99 -0.74
N PHE A 32 1.60 -2.80 0.30
CA PHE A 32 1.72 -2.35 1.69
C PHE A 32 3.14 -2.63 2.16
N ASN A 33 4.04 -1.64 2.08
CA ASN A 33 5.48 -1.80 2.34
C ASN A 33 6.10 -2.92 1.47
N GLY A 34 5.79 -2.95 0.17
CA GLY A 34 6.24 -4.00 -0.75
C GLY A 34 5.50 -5.33 -0.61
N ARG A 35 4.51 -5.46 0.27
CA ARG A 35 3.67 -6.67 0.37
C ARG A 35 2.41 -6.53 -0.47
N TYR A 36 2.18 -7.51 -1.33
CA TYR A 36 0.97 -7.66 -2.14
C TYR A 36 0.68 -9.15 -2.37
N LYS A 37 -0.53 -9.48 -2.81
CA LYS A 37 -0.94 -10.86 -3.13
C LYS A 37 -1.15 -11.05 -4.63
N THR A 38 -0.82 -12.25 -5.11
CA THR A 38 -1.21 -12.67 -6.47
C THR A 38 -2.74 -12.71 -6.63
N GLY A 39 -3.22 -12.30 -7.80
CA GLY A 39 -4.65 -12.29 -8.15
C GLY A 39 -5.47 -11.25 -7.37
N THR A 40 -4.83 -10.19 -6.89
CA THR A 40 -5.48 -9.09 -6.16
C THR A 40 -5.03 -7.74 -6.69
N TRP A 41 -5.76 -6.69 -6.32
CA TRP A 41 -5.36 -5.31 -6.58
C TRP A 41 -4.46 -4.80 -5.45
N ALA A 42 -3.44 -4.03 -5.81
CA ALA A 42 -2.51 -3.40 -4.88
C ALA A 42 -2.37 -1.90 -5.19
N PRO A 43 -2.24 -1.03 -4.17
CA PRO A 43 -1.96 0.38 -4.39
C PRO A 43 -0.53 0.56 -4.94
N LEU A 44 -0.39 1.48 -5.87
CA LEU A 44 0.87 2.00 -6.38
C LEU A 44 0.85 3.50 -6.14
N ARG A 45 1.79 3.99 -5.32
CA ARG A 45 1.97 5.41 -5.05
C ARG A 45 3.26 5.88 -5.68
N ILE A 46 3.15 6.92 -6.49
CA ILE A 46 4.28 7.49 -7.20
C ILE A 46 4.35 8.96 -6.84
N THR A 47 5.46 9.35 -6.21
CA THR A 47 5.78 10.76 -5.97
C THR A 47 6.63 11.24 -7.11
N VAL A 48 6.15 12.28 -7.80
CA VAL A 48 6.84 12.91 -8.92
C VAL A 48 7.36 14.27 -8.49
N GLN A 49 8.63 14.51 -8.75
CA GLN A 49 9.28 15.80 -8.55
C GLN A 49 9.48 16.46 -9.92
N SER A 50 9.02 17.70 -10.07
CA SER A 50 9.36 18.51 -11.25
C SER A 50 10.75 19.10 -11.05
N GLN A 51 11.67 18.88 -11.99
CA GLN A 51 13.03 19.44 -11.91
C GLN A 51 13.03 20.87 -12.45
N ASP A 52 13.39 21.86 -11.61
CA ASP A 52 13.77 23.26 -11.93
C ASP A 52 13.09 23.95 -13.14
N GLN A 53 11.85 23.56 -13.46
CA GLN A 53 11.06 24.18 -14.52
C GLN A 53 10.07 25.18 -13.90
N PRO A 54 9.87 26.33 -14.56
CA PRO A 54 8.94 27.35 -14.07
C PRO A 54 7.46 26.91 -14.11
N ALA A 55 7.14 25.82 -14.83
CA ALA A 55 5.80 25.26 -14.93
C ALA A 55 5.79 23.79 -14.47
N PRO A 56 4.75 23.35 -13.72
CA PRO A 56 4.62 21.96 -13.30
C PRO A 56 4.39 21.05 -14.52
N PHE A 57 4.93 19.83 -14.49
CA PHE A 57 4.65 18.83 -15.51
C PHE A 57 3.16 18.48 -15.54
N ILE A 58 2.54 18.50 -16.73
CA ILE A 58 1.15 18.11 -16.95
C ILE A 58 1.13 16.94 -17.94
N GLY A 59 0.62 15.80 -17.50
CA GLY A 59 0.65 14.58 -18.28
C GLY A 59 -0.15 13.45 -17.68
N ASN A 60 -0.07 12.32 -18.36
CA ASN A 60 -0.57 11.05 -17.89
C ASN A 60 0.58 10.18 -17.40
N MET A 61 0.26 9.29 -16.48
CA MET A 61 1.11 8.20 -16.04
C MET A 61 0.58 6.91 -16.66
N VAL A 62 1.44 6.22 -17.41
CA VAL A 62 1.16 4.91 -17.98
C VAL A 62 1.93 3.86 -17.19
N ILE A 63 1.25 2.79 -16.77
CA ILE A 63 1.84 1.71 -16.00
C ILE A 63 1.62 0.42 -16.75
N GLU A 64 2.70 -0.27 -17.09
CA GLU A 64 2.66 -1.60 -17.69
C GLU A 64 3.07 -2.65 -16.67
N VAL A 65 2.27 -3.70 -16.53
CA VAL A 65 2.60 -4.87 -15.73
C VAL A 65 3.24 -5.89 -16.64
N ARG A 66 4.48 -6.30 -16.38
CA ARG A 66 5.24 -7.20 -17.24
C ARG A 66 5.51 -8.55 -16.59
N SER A 67 5.66 -9.55 -17.44
CA SER A 67 6.12 -10.90 -17.08
C SER A 67 7.52 -11.13 -17.64
N PHE A 68 8.25 -12.11 -17.09
CA PHE A 68 9.56 -12.47 -17.65
C PHE A 68 9.47 -13.17 -19.03
N SER A 69 8.30 -13.74 -19.35
CA SER A 69 8.12 -14.64 -20.50
C SER A 69 7.66 -13.95 -21.78
N SER A 70 7.33 -12.66 -21.75
CA SER A 70 6.79 -11.94 -22.91
C SER A 70 7.09 -10.45 -22.85
N ASP A 71 7.39 -9.88 -24.01
CA ASP A 71 7.55 -8.43 -24.20
C ASP A 71 6.20 -7.69 -24.27
N THR A 72 5.08 -8.43 -24.43
CA THR A 72 3.75 -7.83 -24.37
C THR A 72 3.37 -7.62 -22.90
N PRO A 73 2.95 -6.40 -22.51
CA PRO A 73 2.52 -6.17 -21.14
C PRO A 73 1.26 -6.99 -20.84
N MET A 74 1.23 -7.56 -19.64
CA MET A 74 0.08 -8.32 -19.15
C MET A 74 -1.14 -7.44 -18.95
N GLU A 75 -0.91 -6.24 -18.40
CA GLU A 75 -1.92 -5.23 -18.11
C GLU A 75 -1.30 -3.86 -18.37
N ARG A 76 -2.16 -2.90 -18.75
CA ARG A 76 -1.76 -1.51 -18.96
C ARG A 76 -2.78 -0.56 -18.35
N TYR A 77 -2.30 0.36 -17.53
CA TYR A 77 -3.09 1.38 -16.85
C TYR A 77 -2.67 2.76 -17.29
N THR A 78 -3.63 3.68 -17.35
CA THR A 78 -3.39 5.09 -17.62
C THR A 78 -4.12 5.91 -16.57
N ALA A 79 -3.42 6.84 -15.93
CA ALA A 79 -4.00 7.77 -14.96
C ALA A 79 -3.50 9.19 -15.21
N GLU A 80 -4.32 10.19 -14.89
CA GLU A 80 -3.86 11.57 -14.88
C GLU A 80 -2.82 11.77 -13.77
N LEU A 81 -1.72 12.43 -14.08
CA LEU A 81 -0.71 12.73 -13.08
C LEU A 81 -1.19 13.83 -12.15
N ARG A 82 -1.25 13.52 -10.85
CA ARG A 82 -1.53 14.47 -9.76
C ARG A 82 -0.25 14.69 -8.97
N LEU A 83 0.23 15.93 -8.95
CA LEU A 83 1.42 16.31 -8.20
C LEU A 83 1.06 16.68 -6.74
N PRO A 84 1.96 16.41 -5.77
CA PRO A 84 3.24 15.73 -5.94
C PRO A 84 3.11 14.20 -6.01
N THR A 85 1.98 13.63 -5.58
CA THR A 85 1.80 12.17 -5.47
C THR A 85 0.53 11.72 -6.15
N THR A 86 0.66 10.68 -6.99
CA THR A 86 -0.46 9.98 -7.62
C THR A 86 -0.59 8.58 -7.02
N GLU A 87 -1.81 8.19 -6.64
CA GLU A 87 -2.14 6.82 -6.22
C GLU A 87 -3.01 6.18 -7.30
N VAL A 88 -2.64 4.97 -7.72
CA VAL A 88 -3.40 4.13 -8.65
C VAL A 88 -3.45 2.70 -8.12
N TYR A 89 -4.43 1.90 -8.54
CA TYR A 89 -4.52 0.48 -8.16
C TYR A 89 -4.19 -0.41 -9.34
N ILE A 90 -3.26 -1.33 -9.13
CA ILE A 90 -2.74 -2.22 -10.16
C ILE A 90 -3.14 -3.65 -9.82
N TYR A 91 -3.81 -4.33 -10.74
CA TYR A 91 -4.06 -5.77 -10.62
C TYR A 91 -2.73 -6.53 -10.75
N CYS A 92 -2.55 -7.54 -9.90
CA CYS A 92 -1.31 -8.30 -9.79
C CYS A 92 -1.47 -9.75 -10.27
N PRO A 93 -1.29 -10.04 -11.58
CA PRO A 93 -1.26 -11.41 -12.09
C PRO A 93 -0.17 -12.27 -11.44
N LYS A 94 -0.35 -13.59 -11.46
CA LYS A 94 0.54 -14.56 -10.79
C LYS A 94 2.00 -14.51 -11.25
N ASN A 95 2.25 -14.17 -12.51
CA ASN A 95 3.57 -14.12 -13.15
C ASN A 95 4.05 -12.69 -13.43
N ALA A 96 3.45 -11.68 -12.79
CA ALA A 96 3.97 -10.33 -12.82
C ALA A 96 5.34 -10.27 -12.10
N VAL A 97 6.32 -9.66 -12.75
CA VAL A 97 7.70 -9.54 -12.21
C VAL A 97 8.20 -8.10 -12.17
N GLN A 98 7.55 -7.19 -12.90
CA GLN A 98 8.02 -5.82 -13.06
C GLN A 98 6.85 -4.90 -13.40
N LEU A 99 6.94 -3.66 -12.90
CA LEU A 99 6.15 -2.54 -13.40
C LEU A 99 7.05 -1.64 -14.24
N VAL A 100 6.54 -1.16 -15.36
CA VAL A 100 7.18 -0.11 -16.15
C VAL A 100 6.31 1.13 -16.07
N VAL A 101 6.82 2.16 -15.42
CA VAL A 101 6.13 3.44 -15.23
C VAL A 101 6.63 4.42 -16.27
N GLN A 102 5.72 5.04 -17.02
CA GLN A 102 6.01 6.01 -18.05
C GLN A 102 5.25 7.32 -17.77
N LEU A 103 5.97 8.43 -17.72
CA LEU A 103 5.35 9.76 -17.68
C LEU A 103 5.20 10.30 -19.10
N VAL A 104 3.97 10.59 -19.51
CA VAL A 104 3.60 10.99 -20.88
C VAL A 104 2.98 12.39 -20.86
N PRO A 105 3.62 13.43 -21.43
CA PRO A 105 3.06 14.78 -21.51
C PRO A 105 1.73 14.82 -22.28
N THR A 106 0.79 15.66 -21.86
CA THR A 106 -0.49 15.87 -22.58
C THR A 106 -0.35 16.87 -23.73
N THR A 107 0.54 17.85 -23.60
CA THR A 107 0.87 18.78 -24.68
C THR A 107 2.25 18.45 -25.25
N PRO A 108 2.38 18.20 -26.56
CA PRO A 108 3.70 18.16 -27.20
C PRO A 108 4.31 19.56 -27.09
N SER A 109 5.47 19.68 -26.43
CA SER A 109 6.21 20.94 -26.44
C SER A 109 6.61 21.25 -27.89
N LYS A 110 6.38 22.49 -28.32
CA LYS A 110 6.62 22.99 -29.70
C LYS A 110 8.11 23.15 -30.05
N ASP A 111 8.99 22.33 -29.48
CA ASP A 111 10.44 22.40 -29.72
C ASP A 111 10.93 21.18 -30.50
N THR A 112 10.30 20.91 -31.64
CA THR A 112 10.62 19.78 -32.52
C THR A 112 10.73 20.24 -33.98
N ALA A 113 11.78 21.01 -34.27
CA ALA A 113 12.29 21.18 -35.64
C ALA A 113 12.99 19.90 -36.17
N LEU A 114 13.18 18.88 -35.33
CA LEU A 114 13.44 17.50 -35.73
C LEU A 114 12.51 16.61 -34.89
N GLY A 115 11.82 15.66 -35.53
CA GLY A 115 10.76 14.83 -34.95
C GLY A 115 11.19 13.84 -33.86
N ASN A 116 11.95 14.28 -32.86
CA ASN A 116 12.24 13.52 -31.66
C ASN A 116 11.02 13.56 -30.75
N ILE A 117 10.36 12.40 -30.61
CA ILE A 117 9.40 12.11 -29.55
C ILE A 117 10.08 12.51 -28.23
N GLN A 118 9.48 13.45 -27.47
CA GLN A 118 10.04 13.79 -26.17
C GLN A 118 10.15 12.52 -25.31
N PRO A 119 11.25 12.37 -24.55
CA PRO A 119 11.46 11.20 -23.74
C PRO A 119 10.32 11.07 -22.71
N SER A 120 9.61 9.95 -22.76
CA SER A 120 8.86 9.48 -21.60
C SER A 120 9.87 9.12 -20.52
N VAL A 121 9.70 9.62 -19.30
CA VAL A 121 10.50 9.10 -18.18
C VAL A 121 10.02 7.68 -17.93
N ILE A 122 10.89 6.71 -18.22
CA ILE A 122 10.64 5.29 -18.04
C ILE A 122 11.36 4.86 -16.77
N GLN A 123 10.61 4.38 -15.78
CA GLN A 123 11.17 3.74 -14.60
C GLN A 123 10.72 2.30 -14.52
N GLU A 124 11.70 1.41 -14.44
CA GLU A 124 11.50 -0.01 -14.24
C GLU A 124 11.52 -0.34 -12.75
N VAL A 125 10.45 -0.95 -12.25
CA VAL A 125 10.27 -1.27 -10.84
C VAL A 125 10.16 -2.78 -10.72
N PRO A 126 11.21 -3.48 -10.26
CA PRO A 126 11.12 -4.92 -10.01
C PRO A 126 10.12 -5.18 -8.90
N LEU A 127 9.21 -6.14 -9.12
CA LEU A 127 8.24 -6.52 -8.10
C LEU A 127 8.86 -7.51 -7.11
N PRO A 128 8.65 -7.33 -5.80
CA PRO A 128 9.04 -8.34 -4.83
C PRO A 128 8.21 -9.62 -5.02
N THR A 129 8.67 -10.73 -4.45
CA THR A 129 7.92 -11.99 -4.50
C THR A 129 6.54 -11.79 -3.87
N PRO A 130 5.44 -12.06 -4.61
CA PRO A 130 4.10 -11.88 -4.09
C PRO A 130 3.79 -12.89 -3.00
N LEU A 131 2.88 -12.52 -2.11
CA LEU A 131 2.25 -13.45 -1.18
C LEU A 131 1.31 -14.39 -1.96
N SER A 132 1.22 -15.64 -1.50
CA SER A 132 0.25 -16.58 -2.07
C SER A 132 -1.16 -16.14 -1.73
N ARG A 133 -2.13 -16.45 -2.60
CA ARG A 133 -3.54 -16.11 -2.36
C ARG A 133 -4.09 -16.74 -1.07
N LYS A 134 -3.52 -17.87 -0.62
CA LYS A 134 -3.90 -18.54 0.63
C LYS A 134 -3.33 -17.86 1.89
N ASP A 135 -2.22 -17.14 1.77
CA ASP A 135 -1.60 -16.47 2.90
C ASP A 135 -2.47 -15.31 3.37
N ASN A 136 -2.31 -14.90 4.63
CA ASN A 136 -3.09 -13.80 5.22
C ASN A 136 -2.21 -12.55 5.36
N LEU A 137 -2.67 -11.42 4.85
CA LEU A 137 -2.08 -10.10 5.04
C LEU A 137 -2.94 -9.31 6.03
N VAL A 138 -2.35 -9.04 7.19
CA VAL A 138 -2.91 -8.22 8.25
C VAL A 138 -2.28 -6.83 8.16
N LEU A 139 -3.10 -5.84 7.83
CA LEU A 139 -2.70 -4.45 7.84
C LEU A 139 -2.97 -3.85 9.23
N VAL A 140 -2.05 -3.06 9.76
CA VAL A 140 -2.17 -2.49 11.12
C VAL A 140 -1.97 -0.99 11.07
N LEU A 141 -3.02 -0.23 11.37
CA LEU A 141 -2.94 1.22 11.54
C LEU A 141 -2.76 1.55 13.03
N ALA A 142 -1.52 1.86 13.40
CA ALA A 142 -1.16 2.23 14.76
C ALA A 142 0.05 3.19 14.77
N PRO A 143 0.16 4.10 15.76
CA PRO A 143 1.24 5.11 15.82
C PRO A 143 2.69 4.55 15.83
N SER A 144 2.86 3.27 16.21
CA SER A 144 4.03 2.37 16.04
C SER A 144 4.13 1.41 17.24
N GLY A 145 4.77 0.25 17.06
CA GLY A 145 5.37 -0.49 18.19
C GLY A 145 4.46 -1.43 18.97
N ASP A 146 3.38 -1.93 18.38
CA ASP A 146 2.37 -2.69 19.13
C ASP A 146 2.71 -4.19 19.35
N LYS A 147 3.94 -4.60 18.97
CA LYS A 147 4.54 -5.94 19.04
C LYS A 147 3.78 -7.04 18.29
N LEU A 148 2.69 -6.74 17.58
CA LEU A 148 1.89 -7.76 16.87
C LEU A 148 2.71 -8.51 15.82
N LYS A 149 3.42 -7.80 14.94
CA LYS A 149 4.30 -8.43 13.93
C LYS A 149 5.33 -9.36 14.57
N ARG A 150 6.01 -8.89 15.63
CA ARG A 150 6.98 -9.71 16.38
C ARG A 150 6.35 -10.94 17.03
N PHE A 151 5.11 -10.83 17.51
CA PHE A 151 4.38 -11.95 18.08
C PHE A 151 4.03 -12.99 17.01
N VAL A 152 3.49 -12.55 15.88
CA VAL A 152 3.14 -13.41 14.73
C VAL A 152 4.38 -14.13 14.20
N GLU A 153 5.47 -13.40 13.98
CA GLU A 153 6.75 -13.95 13.52
C GLU A 153 7.34 -14.95 14.51
N LYS A 154 7.34 -14.63 15.82
CA LYS A 154 7.88 -15.53 16.86
C LYS A 154 7.06 -16.80 17.01
N LYS A 155 5.74 -16.70 16.86
CA LYS A 155 4.82 -17.83 17.01
C LYS A 155 4.64 -18.64 15.74
N GLN A 156 5.22 -18.19 14.61
CA GLN A 156 5.04 -18.78 13.29
C GLN A 156 3.57 -19.09 13.04
N LEU A 157 2.71 -18.10 13.29
CA LEU A 157 1.26 -18.34 13.22
C LEU A 157 0.91 -18.75 11.80
N VAL A 158 0.31 -19.93 11.72
CA VAL A 158 -0.31 -20.46 10.52
C VAL A 158 -1.80 -20.22 10.63
N SER A 159 -2.42 -19.76 9.55
CA SER A 159 -3.87 -19.62 9.45
C SER A 159 -4.47 -20.92 8.91
N GLY A 160 -5.39 -21.51 9.67
CA GLY A 160 -6.08 -22.75 9.28
C GLY A 160 -5.16 -23.98 9.17
N SER A 161 -5.70 -25.06 8.61
CA SER A 161 -5.01 -26.36 8.47
C SER A 161 -4.14 -26.49 7.21
N ASP A 162 -4.17 -25.50 6.29
CA ASP A 162 -3.48 -25.55 4.98
C ASP A 162 -2.09 -24.88 4.98
N GLY A 163 -1.49 -24.63 6.15
CA GLY A 163 -0.13 -24.08 6.20
C GLY A 163 -0.01 -22.62 5.72
N ALA A 164 -1.12 -21.89 5.58
CA ALA A 164 -1.12 -20.49 5.16
C ALA A 164 -0.38 -19.60 6.16
N GLN A 165 0.53 -18.75 5.68
CA GLN A 165 1.32 -17.87 6.55
C GLN A 165 0.56 -16.59 6.87
N VAL A 166 0.88 -15.98 8.00
CA VAL A 166 0.34 -14.67 8.39
C VAL A 166 1.43 -13.61 8.29
N TYR A 167 1.17 -12.57 7.51
CA TYR A 167 2.03 -11.42 7.30
C TYR A 167 1.39 -10.19 7.94
N VAL A 168 2.19 -9.39 8.65
CA VAL A 168 1.73 -8.18 9.32
C VAL A 168 2.49 -6.98 8.79
N GLU A 169 1.77 -6.00 8.28
CA GLU A 169 2.34 -4.74 7.82
C GLU A 169 1.71 -3.55 8.55
N TYR A 170 2.55 -2.60 8.95
CA TYR A 170 2.12 -1.41 9.66
C TYR A 170 2.01 -0.23 8.72
N LEU A 171 0.89 0.48 8.81
CA LEU A 171 0.75 1.83 8.31
C LEU A 171 1.17 2.81 9.39
N LYS A 172 2.22 3.58 9.11
CA LYS A 172 2.74 4.61 10.02
C LYS A 172 1.83 5.85 10.05
N ASP A 173 1.06 6.05 8.99
CA ASP A 173 0.17 7.18 8.80
C ASP A 173 -1.15 6.71 8.16
N SER A 174 -2.27 7.28 8.58
CA SER A 174 -3.58 7.04 8.01
C SER A 174 -3.73 7.58 6.60
N THR A 175 -2.87 8.50 6.16
CA THR A 175 -2.78 8.92 4.75
C THR A 175 -2.46 7.77 3.80
N LEU A 176 -1.86 6.67 4.31
CA LEU A 176 -1.54 5.47 3.56
C LEU A 176 -2.70 4.46 3.46
N LEU A 177 -3.87 4.77 4.03
CA LEU A 177 -5.07 3.98 3.76
C LEU A 177 -5.55 4.20 2.32
N PRO A 178 -5.86 3.14 1.56
CA PRO A 178 -6.46 3.27 0.24
C PRO A 178 -7.70 4.16 0.24
N GLN A 179 -7.81 5.00 -0.80
CA GLN A 179 -8.95 5.89 -1.02
C GLN A 179 -10.14 5.21 -1.72
N ASP A 180 -9.93 4.01 -2.26
CA ASP A 180 -10.95 3.18 -2.90
C ASP A 180 -10.93 1.77 -2.31
N TRP A 181 -12.12 1.16 -2.18
CA TRP A 181 -12.28 -0.16 -1.55
C TRP A 181 -11.42 -1.24 -2.22
N ILE A 182 -11.21 -1.12 -3.54
CA ILE A 182 -10.46 -2.09 -4.34
C ILE A 182 -8.99 -2.16 -3.92
N GLY A 183 -8.43 -1.09 -3.37
CA GLY A 183 -7.06 -1.07 -2.85
C GLY A 183 -6.83 -1.98 -1.64
N TYR A 184 -7.90 -2.36 -0.94
CA TYR A 184 -7.84 -3.34 0.14
C TYR A 184 -7.96 -4.79 -0.35
N SER A 185 -8.02 -5.05 -1.66
CA SER A 185 -8.25 -6.40 -2.22
C SER A 185 -7.23 -7.44 -1.74
N ALA A 186 -6.00 -7.05 -1.43
CA ALA A 186 -4.97 -7.94 -0.91
C ALA A 186 -5.03 -8.13 0.63
N VAL A 187 -5.80 -7.32 1.34
CA VAL A 187 -5.86 -7.26 2.81
C VAL A 187 -7.00 -8.15 3.31
N ASP A 188 -6.70 -9.08 4.21
CA ASP A 188 -7.75 -9.92 4.83
C ASP A 188 -8.27 -9.29 6.12
N VAL A 189 -7.38 -8.67 6.89
CA VAL A 189 -7.70 -8.06 8.17
C VAL A 189 -7.04 -6.69 8.28
N LEU A 190 -7.81 -5.67 8.63
CA LEU A 190 -7.30 -4.36 9.04
C LEU A 190 -7.49 -4.24 10.55
N VAL A 191 -6.39 -3.98 11.26
CA VAL A 191 -6.40 -3.75 12.70
C VAL A 191 -6.12 -2.27 12.95
N ILE A 192 -7.05 -1.57 13.60
CA ILE A 192 -6.87 -0.18 14.01
C ILE A 192 -6.72 -0.12 15.52
N ARG A 193 -5.62 0.49 15.98
CA ARG A 193 -5.31 0.57 17.41
C ARG A 193 -4.78 1.95 17.76
N LYS A 194 -5.32 2.53 18.84
CA LYS A 194 -4.85 3.81 19.39
C LYS A 194 -4.74 4.92 18.33
N THR A 195 -5.62 4.88 17.34
CA THR A 195 -5.63 5.81 16.21
C THR A 195 -6.97 6.53 16.21
N VAL A 196 -6.93 7.86 16.21
CA VAL A 196 -8.15 8.70 16.20
C VAL A 196 -8.79 8.64 14.81
N LEU A 197 -10.06 8.25 14.76
CA LEU A 197 -10.82 8.00 13.52
C LEU A 197 -11.73 9.17 13.13
N THR A 198 -11.17 10.37 13.07
CA THR A 198 -11.91 11.59 12.68
C THR A 198 -11.65 11.96 11.22
N GLU A 199 -12.54 12.75 10.62
CA GLU A 199 -12.38 13.28 9.25
C GLU A 199 -11.07 14.07 9.04
N ARG A 200 -10.51 14.64 10.12
CA ARG A 200 -9.22 15.35 10.07
C ARG A 200 -8.02 14.41 9.90
N ARG A 201 -8.17 13.13 10.24
CA ARG A 201 -7.09 12.12 10.19
C ARG A 201 -7.29 11.14 9.04
N ILE A 202 -8.54 10.82 8.71
CA ILE A 202 -8.91 9.90 7.66
C ILE A 202 -9.91 10.63 6.77
N SER A 203 -9.56 10.82 5.50
CA SER A 203 -10.40 11.57 4.57
C SER A 203 -11.73 10.85 4.32
N LYS A 204 -12.77 11.57 3.87
CA LYS A 204 -14.07 10.96 3.55
C LYS A 204 -13.96 9.83 2.52
N ALA A 205 -13.07 9.97 1.54
CA ALA A 205 -12.80 8.92 0.56
C ALA A 205 -12.27 7.64 1.24
N GLN A 206 -11.27 7.77 2.11
CA GLN A 206 -10.71 6.64 2.85
C GLN A 206 -11.71 6.00 3.82
N GLN A 207 -12.55 6.81 4.49
CA GLN A 207 -13.60 6.30 5.36
C GLN A 207 -14.63 5.48 4.56
N THR A 208 -15.08 6.02 3.43
CA THR A 208 -16.03 5.35 2.54
C THR A 208 -15.44 4.06 1.99
N ALA A 209 -14.21 4.10 1.46
CA ALA A 209 -13.49 2.93 0.97
C ALA A 209 -13.34 1.84 2.02
N LEU A 210 -13.04 2.21 3.26
CA LEU A 210 -12.92 1.25 4.36
C LEU A 210 -14.26 0.60 4.67
N LEU A 211 -15.34 1.38 4.79
CA LEU A 211 -16.68 0.86 5.07
C LEU A 211 -17.16 -0.04 3.91
N ASP A 212 -16.95 0.37 2.66
CA ASP A 212 -17.27 -0.42 1.47
C ASP A 212 -16.52 -1.75 1.46
N TRP A 213 -15.23 -1.75 1.82
CA TRP A 213 -14.44 -2.96 1.93
C TRP A 213 -14.97 -3.90 3.03
N VAL A 214 -15.33 -3.37 4.21
CA VAL A 214 -15.95 -4.15 5.28
C VAL A 214 -17.29 -4.75 4.83
N GLN A 215 -18.15 -3.97 4.18
CA GLN A 215 -19.44 -4.44 3.64
C GLN A 215 -19.27 -5.54 2.58
N ARG A 216 -18.14 -5.57 1.88
CA ARG A 216 -17.77 -6.61 0.89
C ARG A 216 -17.10 -7.84 1.51
N GLY A 217 -17.05 -7.94 2.84
CA GLY A 217 -16.52 -9.09 3.57
C GLY A 217 -15.11 -8.87 4.17
N GLY A 218 -14.56 -7.66 4.08
CA GLY A 218 -13.33 -7.30 4.77
C GLY A 218 -13.48 -7.37 6.29
N THR A 219 -12.43 -7.80 6.99
CA THR A 219 -12.45 -7.92 8.45
C THR A 219 -11.76 -6.72 9.12
N LEU A 220 -12.53 -5.92 9.85
CA LEU A 220 -12.01 -4.79 10.64
C LEU A 220 -11.96 -5.14 12.13
N ILE A 221 -10.78 -5.03 12.73
CA ILE A 221 -10.57 -5.19 14.17
C ILE A 221 -10.24 -3.83 14.79
N LEU A 222 -11.06 -3.40 15.74
CA LEU A 222 -10.89 -2.15 16.47
C LEU A 222 -10.53 -2.45 17.93
N SER A 223 -9.47 -1.83 18.45
CA SER A 223 -9.10 -1.97 19.87
C SER A 223 -9.79 -0.93 20.75
N GLY A 224 -10.83 -1.33 21.48
CA GLY A 224 -11.61 -0.49 22.42
C GLY A 224 -11.14 -0.57 23.88
N GLY A 225 -9.84 -0.52 24.17
CA GLY A 225 -9.31 -0.58 25.54
C GLY A 225 -9.57 0.70 26.36
N ASN A 226 -8.57 1.15 27.12
CA ASN A 226 -8.65 2.44 27.85
C ASN A 226 -8.98 3.63 26.93
N ASP A 227 -8.66 3.49 25.64
CA ASP A 227 -8.87 4.52 24.63
C ASP A 227 -10.21 4.37 23.89
N PHE A 228 -11.16 3.50 24.28
CA PHE A 228 -12.41 3.25 23.50
C PHE A 228 -13.19 4.52 23.12
N ASN A 229 -13.06 5.59 23.91
CA ASN A 229 -13.63 6.90 23.62
C ASN A 229 -13.20 7.46 22.26
N ILE A 230 -12.05 7.04 21.70
CA ILE A 230 -11.60 7.42 20.34
C ILE A 230 -12.51 6.89 19.23
N LEU A 231 -13.36 5.90 19.54
CA LEU A 231 -14.35 5.37 18.62
C LEU A 231 -15.67 6.15 18.68
N ARG A 232 -15.93 6.92 19.75
CA ARG A 232 -17.15 7.73 19.83
C ARG A 232 -17.09 8.92 18.87
N GLY A 233 -18.20 9.18 18.20
CA GLY A 233 -18.32 10.18 17.15
C GLY A 233 -17.49 9.86 15.91
N SER A 234 -16.93 8.66 15.79
CA SER A 234 -16.19 8.24 14.61
C SER A 234 -17.12 7.65 13.56
N PHE A 235 -16.67 7.62 12.31
CA PHE A 235 -17.45 7.06 11.19
C PHE A 235 -17.73 5.56 11.32
N VAL A 236 -16.99 4.84 12.18
CA VAL A 236 -17.21 3.41 12.44
C VAL A 236 -18.21 3.16 13.58
N GLU A 237 -18.48 4.15 14.44
CA GLU A 237 -19.37 3.98 15.61
C GLU A 237 -20.74 3.40 15.25
N PRO A 238 -21.45 3.88 14.22
CA PRO A 238 -22.78 3.37 13.88
C PRO A 238 -22.79 1.91 13.39
N PHE A 239 -21.61 1.38 13.02
CA PHE A 239 -21.44 0.05 12.46
C PHE A 239 -20.85 -0.95 13.46
N LEU A 240 -20.54 -0.50 14.69
CA LEU A 240 -20.02 -1.40 15.71
C LEU A 240 -21.11 -2.40 16.14
N PRO A 241 -20.77 -3.68 16.33
CA PRO A 241 -21.72 -4.67 16.85
C PRO A 241 -21.99 -4.50 18.35
N VAL A 242 -21.52 -3.42 18.97
CA VAL A 242 -21.55 -3.16 20.42
C VAL A 242 -21.82 -1.69 20.71
N GLU A 243 -22.49 -1.41 21.82
CA GLU A 243 -22.70 -0.04 22.32
C GLU A 243 -21.53 0.43 23.19
N LEU A 244 -21.04 1.66 22.95
CA LEU A 244 -19.92 2.26 23.69
C LEU A 244 -20.38 2.99 24.97
N LYS A 245 -20.58 2.26 26.09
CA LYS A 245 -21.14 2.81 27.34
C LYS A 245 -20.15 3.53 28.28
N SER A 246 -19.35 2.81 29.04
CA SER A 246 -18.39 3.42 29.99
C SER A 246 -17.34 2.40 30.40
N LEU A 247 -16.20 2.87 30.91
CA LEU A 247 -15.16 1.98 31.43
C LEU A 247 -15.66 1.29 32.70
N LYS A 248 -15.73 -0.03 32.66
CA LYS A 248 -15.94 -0.87 33.85
C LYS A 248 -14.65 -1.60 34.17
N LYS A 249 -14.00 -1.23 35.28
CA LYS A 249 -12.87 -2.01 35.81
C LYS A 249 -13.43 -3.31 36.38
N THR A 250 -12.96 -4.44 35.87
CA THR A 250 -13.30 -5.76 36.41
C THR A 250 -12.03 -6.36 36.98
N ASP A 251 -12.03 -6.63 38.29
CA ASP A 251 -10.91 -7.26 38.96
C ASP A 251 -10.97 -8.78 38.71
N ARG A 252 -10.13 -9.24 37.77
CA ARG A 252 -9.80 -10.65 37.46
C ARG A 252 -10.93 -11.55 36.91
N LEU A 253 -10.57 -12.32 35.88
CA LEU A 253 -11.18 -13.61 35.56
C LEU A 253 -10.86 -14.55 36.74
N THR A 254 -11.87 -14.93 37.51
CA THR A 254 -11.81 -16.17 38.28
C THR A 254 -11.83 -17.31 37.28
N ASP A 255 -10.69 -18.00 37.15
CA ASP A 255 -10.61 -19.30 36.50
C ASP A 255 -11.69 -20.22 37.10
N THR A 256 -12.47 -20.85 36.23
CA THR A 256 -13.24 -22.07 36.53
C THR A 256 -12.79 -23.14 35.55
#